data_AF-A0AAP8QBU0-F1
#
_entry.id   AF-A0AAP8QBU0-F1
#
_cell.length_a   1.000
_cell.length_b   1.000
_cell.length_c   1.000
_cell.angle_alpha   90.00
_cell.angle_beta   90.00
_cell.angle_gamma   90.00
#
_symmetry.space_group_name_H-M   'P 1'
#
loop_
_entity.id
_entity.type
_entity.pdbx_description
1 polymer ?
#
loop_
_entity_poly.entity_id
_entity_poly.type
_entity_poly.pdbx_seq_one_letter_code
_entity_poly.pdbx_strand_id
1 'polypeptide(L)'
;MKSVPVFSVLSALALTTVLISPNVTLAKTENSADVNERIEQLINSSDDMDANTFLEKLVEERSQIETDPESTEKGLVIAEEIDNIKDEVGDELGPDKTRSKRSISDYDKNKAKLRGGNMIELTLDTNEGLSARDMKAIYSASNEARSLAKEKFSRNVGWEDAYRHFSWNHIAAKEIGIADTRIATNNHEWGLLLLDPVLNYYEKRYKRYKNKGDSDAAGKALGDTVYEIPYLKKNLIKVFDKDFDIFRKMVDDATIMDWNNNDYGRAYAAKYPDLETAFKKAKNYLITDENSVSKSQYKKVWKNNWYKNR
;
A
#
# COMPACT_ATOMS: atom_id res chain seq x y z
N MET A 1 77.56 -21.43 2.68
CA MET A 1 77.61 -20.55 1.48
C MET A 1 76.88 -21.22 0.34
N LYS A 2 75.67 -20.77 0.01
CA LYS A 2 75.07 -20.94 -1.32
C LYS A 2 74.28 -19.68 -1.64
N SER A 3 74.57 -19.19 -2.83
CA SER A 3 74.26 -17.90 -3.41
C SER A 3 72.81 -17.77 -3.86
N VAL A 4 72.29 -16.56 -3.69
CA VAL A 4 71.06 -16.04 -4.29
C VAL A 4 71.22 -15.97 -5.82
N PRO A 5 70.15 -16.20 -6.59
CA PRO A 5 69.95 -15.46 -7.83
C PRO A 5 68.70 -14.59 -7.74
N VAL A 6 68.91 -13.29 -7.97
CA VAL A 6 67.90 -12.31 -8.33
C VAL A 6 67.68 -12.44 -9.84
N PHE A 7 66.45 -12.66 -10.27
CA PHE A 7 65.99 -12.25 -11.60
C PHE A 7 64.52 -11.83 -11.51
N SER A 8 64.28 -10.54 -11.70
CA SER A 8 63.01 -9.99 -12.16
C SER A 8 62.77 -10.41 -13.61
N VAL A 9 61.51 -10.59 -14.02
CA VAL A 9 60.89 -9.95 -15.20
C VAL A 9 59.38 -10.24 -15.20
N LEU A 10 58.66 -9.20 -15.60
CA LEU A 10 57.23 -8.98 -15.75
C LEU A 10 56.41 -10.05 -16.50
N SER A 11 55.08 -9.88 -16.34
CA SER A 11 53.97 -10.14 -17.29
C SER A 11 53.45 -11.59 -17.38
N ALA A 12 52.15 -11.88 -17.38
CA ALA A 12 50.98 -11.07 -17.73
C ALA A 12 49.76 -11.41 -16.85
N LEU A 13 49.09 -10.37 -16.33
CA LEU A 13 47.70 -10.46 -15.91
C LEU A 13 46.87 -10.71 -17.18
N ALA A 14 46.18 -11.84 -17.25
CA ALA A 14 45.14 -12.05 -18.23
C ALA A 14 43.99 -11.10 -17.89
N LEU A 15 43.98 -9.94 -18.54
CA LEU A 15 42.86 -9.02 -18.54
C LEU A 15 41.74 -9.69 -19.35
N THR A 16 40.82 -10.36 -18.66
CA THR A 16 39.57 -10.80 -19.27
C THR A 16 38.77 -9.55 -19.58
N THR A 17 38.91 -9.05 -20.81
CA THR A 17 38.09 -7.97 -21.34
C THR A 17 36.66 -8.47 -21.42
N VAL A 18 35.86 -8.19 -20.39
CA VAL A 18 34.41 -8.24 -20.52
C VAL A 18 34.04 -7.09 -21.45
N LEU A 19 33.76 -7.43 -22.70
CA LEU A 19 33.13 -6.53 -23.66
C LEU A 19 31.73 -6.20 -23.13
N ILE A 20 31.63 -5.14 -22.33
CA ILE A 20 30.35 -4.52 -22.00
C ILE A 20 29.84 -3.91 -23.31
N SER A 21 28.76 -4.48 -23.85
CA SER A 21 28.02 -3.87 -24.96
C SER A 21 27.59 -2.46 -24.54
N PRO A 22 27.88 -1.41 -25.34
CA PRO A 22 27.66 -0.02 -24.93
C PRO A 22 26.21 0.47 -25.05
N ASN A 23 25.23 -0.43 -25.21
CA ASN A 23 23.81 -0.07 -25.36
C ASN A 23 22.96 -0.56 -24.18
N VAL A 24 23.43 -0.34 -22.96
CA VAL A 24 22.52 -0.20 -21.82
C VAL A 24 22.39 1.29 -21.57
N THR A 25 21.29 1.87 -22.04
CA THR A 25 20.87 3.20 -21.62
C THR A 25 20.62 3.12 -20.12
N LEU A 26 21.64 3.44 -19.30
CA LEU A 26 21.46 3.68 -17.87
C LEU A 26 20.45 4.83 -17.77
N ALA A 27 19.25 4.52 -17.28
CA ALA A 27 18.27 5.54 -16.96
C ALA A 27 18.97 6.60 -16.09
N LYS A 28 18.97 7.86 -16.55
CA LYS A 28 19.55 8.96 -15.79
C LYS A 28 18.80 9.04 -14.46
N THR A 29 19.56 8.94 -13.38
CA THR A 29 19.05 9.14 -12.03
C THR A 29 18.86 10.63 -11.80
N GLU A 30 17.67 11.05 -11.37
CA GLU A 30 17.33 12.47 -11.28
C GLU A 30 17.14 12.97 -9.85
N ASN A 31 17.32 14.28 -9.66
CA ASN A 31 17.09 14.95 -8.39
C ASN A 31 15.59 14.91 -8.04
N SER A 32 15.26 14.63 -6.77
CA SER A 32 13.87 14.55 -6.30
C SER A 32 13.07 15.84 -6.53
N ALA A 33 13.73 17.00 -6.58
CA ALA A 33 13.04 18.28 -6.83
C ALA A 33 12.43 18.33 -8.24
N ASP A 34 13.21 17.95 -9.26
CA ASP A 34 12.79 17.97 -10.67
C ASP A 34 11.69 16.93 -10.93
N VAL A 35 11.80 15.75 -10.30
CA VAL A 35 10.77 14.70 -10.39
C VAL A 35 9.46 15.17 -9.74
N ASN A 36 9.54 15.82 -8.57
CA ASN A 36 8.36 16.35 -7.90
C ASN A 36 7.67 17.43 -8.73
N GLU A 37 8.43 18.29 -9.42
CA GLU A 37 7.84 19.28 -10.34
C GLU A 37 7.09 18.59 -11.49
N ARG A 38 7.65 17.55 -12.10
CA ARG A 38 6.95 16.80 -13.16
C ARG A 38 5.72 16.06 -12.66
N ILE A 39 5.72 15.59 -11.41
CA ILE A 39 4.53 15.00 -10.80
C ILE A 39 3.43 16.05 -10.62
N GLU A 40 3.77 17.27 -10.17
CA GLU A 40 2.80 18.36 -10.11
C GLU A 40 2.26 18.71 -11.51
N GLN A 41 3.11 18.71 -12.55
CA GLN A 41 2.68 18.90 -13.93
C GLN A 41 1.76 17.75 -14.41
N LEU A 42 2.06 16.51 -14.04
CA LEU A 42 1.23 15.33 -14.34
C LEU A 42 -0.15 15.43 -13.66
N ILE A 43 -0.19 15.84 -12.40
CA ILE A 43 -1.44 16.09 -11.65
C ILE A 43 -2.23 17.25 -12.27
N ASN A 44 -1.54 18.30 -12.72
CA ASN A 44 -2.19 19.43 -13.36
C ASN A 44 -2.75 19.10 -14.75
N SER A 45 -2.24 18.07 -15.43
CA SER A 45 -2.66 17.64 -16.77
C SER A 45 -3.52 16.36 -16.78
N SER A 46 -4.00 15.91 -15.62
CA SER A 46 -4.71 14.63 -15.48
C SER A 46 -6.15 14.59 -16.01
N ASP A 47 -6.75 15.73 -16.36
CA ASP A 47 -8.19 15.87 -16.61
C ASP A 47 -8.69 14.95 -17.74
N ASP A 48 -7.87 14.74 -18.77
CA ASP A 48 -8.16 13.89 -19.93
C ASP A 48 -7.51 12.49 -19.87
N MET A 49 -6.79 12.16 -18.80
CA MET A 49 -6.17 10.85 -18.65
C MET A 49 -7.15 9.84 -18.04
N ASP A 50 -7.11 8.60 -18.53
CA ASP A 50 -7.72 7.49 -17.80
C ASP A 50 -6.88 7.14 -16.56
N ALA A 51 -7.53 6.48 -15.59
CA ALA A 51 -6.93 6.17 -14.29
C ALA A 51 -5.65 5.34 -14.41
N ASN A 52 -5.64 4.33 -15.28
CA ASN A 52 -4.51 3.42 -15.43
C ASN A 52 -3.31 4.15 -16.05
N THR A 53 -3.54 4.92 -17.12
CA THR A 53 -2.49 5.75 -17.73
C THR A 53 -1.89 6.74 -16.74
N PHE A 54 -2.71 7.39 -15.90
CA PHE A 54 -2.21 8.30 -14.88
C PHE A 54 -1.34 7.57 -13.86
N LEU A 55 -1.80 6.44 -13.32
CA LEU A 55 -1.07 5.64 -12.33
C LEU A 55 0.26 5.10 -12.89
N GLU A 56 0.27 4.63 -14.13
CA GLU A 56 1.48 4.16 -14.81
C GLU A 56 2.52 5.28 -14.93
N LYS A 57 2.10 6.48 -15.35
CA LYS A 57 2.96 7.66 -15.45
C LYS A 57 3.45 8.11 -14.07
N LEU A 58 2.59 8.12 -13.06
CA LEU A 58 2.98 8.47 -11.70
C LEU A 58 4.09 7.54 -11.19
N VAL A 59 3.91 6.23 -11.38
CA VAL A 59 4.92 5.22 -10.99
C VAL A 59 6.19 5.36 -11.81
N GLU A 60 6.09 5.62 -13.12
CA GLU A 60 7.26 5.89 -13.96
C GLU A 60 8.08 7.06 -13.41
N GLU A 61 7.45 8.22 -13.20
CA GLU A 61 8.13 9.41 -12.68
C GLU A 61 8.76 9.16 -11.31
N ARG A 62 8.00 8.60 -10.37
CA ARG A 62 8.53 8.27 -9.03
C ARG A 62 9.69 7.28 -9.08
N SER A 63 9.70 6.34 -10.01
CA SER A 63 10.76 5.33 -10.13
C SER A 63 12.10 5.91 -10.63
N GLN A 64 12.09 7.13 -11.20
CA GLN A 64 13.30 7.82 -11.64
C GLN A 64 14.10 8.43 -10.48
N ILE A 65 13.46 8.65 -9.32
CA ILE A 65 14.12 9.13 -8.10
C ILE A 65 15.19 8.12 -7.69
N GLU A 66 16.44 8.57 -7.53
CA GLU A 66 17.44 7.77 -6.81
C GLU A 66 17.11 7.87 -5.33
N THR A 67 16.74 6.73 -4.75
CA THR A 67 16.61 6.59 -3.31
C THR A 67 18.00 6.55 -2.70
N ASP A 68 18.20 7.34 -1.65
CA ASP A 68 19.41 7.25 -0.86
C ASP A 68 19.36 5.99 0.04
N PRO A 69 20.53 5.47 0.46
CA PRO A 69 20.58 4.27 1.29
C PRO A 69 19.83 4.37 2.63
N GLU A 70 19.72 5.57 3.21
CA GLU A 70 19.02 5.77 4.49
C GLU A 70 17.51 5.59 4.31
N SER A 71 16.95 6.10 3.21
CA SER A 71 15.55 5.88 2.84
C SER A 71 15.25 4.39 2.58
N THR A 72 16.14 3.69 1.87
CA THR A 72 16.00 2.23 1.66
C THR A 72 16.01 1.47 2.99
N GLU A 73 16.94 1.80 3.88
CA GLU A 73 17.06 1.17 5.20
C GLU A 73 15.82 1.42 6.07
N LYS A 74 15.30 2.66 6.09
CA LYS A 74 14.05 2.98 6.79
C LYS A 74 12.89 2.12 6.30
N GLY A 75 12.77 1.93 4.99
CA GLY A 75 11.74 1.07 4.42
C GLY A 75 11.92 -0.40 4.80
N LEU A 76 13.15 -0.89 4.91
CA LEU A 76 13.43 -2.26 5.38
C LEU A 76 13.07 -2.45 6.86
N VAL A 77 13.39 -1.48 7.71
CA VAL A 77 13.01 -1.50 9.13
C VAL A 77 11.49 -1.56 9.29
N ILE A 78 10.74 -0.73 8.55
CA ILE A 78 9.27 -0.77 8.54
C ILE A 78 8.76 -2.14 8.08
N ALA A 79 9.35 -2.72 7.02
CA ALA A 79 8.95 -4.02 6.52
C ALA A 79 9.15 -5.14 7.57
N GLU A 80 10.26 -5.09 8.32
CA GLU A 80 10.55 -6.04 9.40
C GLU A 80 9.59 -5.86 10.59
N GLU A 81 9.31 -4.63 11.00
CA GLU A 81 8.32 -4.34 12.05
C GLU A 81 6.93 -4.88 11.68
N ILE A 82 6.51 -4.73 10.41
CA ILE A 82 5.24 -5.26 9.91
C ILE A 82 5.21 -6.79 9.92
N ASP A 83 6.29 -7.44 9.51
CA ASP A 83 6.38 -8.91 9.56
C ASP A 83 6.27 -9.42 11.01
N ASN A 84 6.93 -8.73 11.96
CA ASN A 84 6.82 -9.06 13.39
C ASN A 84 5.39 -8.90 13.92
N ILE A 85 4.67 -7.84 13.52
CA ILE A 85 3.26 -7.66 13.90
C ILE A 85 2.41 -8.83 13.40
N LYS A 86 2.61 -9.26 12.14
CA LYS A 86 1.86 -10.38 11.53
C LYS A 86 2.10 -11.71 12.26
N ASP A 87 3.34 -11.99 12.62
CA ASP A 87 3.69 -13.19 13.36
C ASP A 87 2.99 -13.23 14.74
N GLU A 88 2.78 -12.06 15.36
CA GLU A 88 2.10 -11.95 16.66
C GLU A 88 0.57 -12.01 16.58
N VAL A 89 -0.06 -11.53 15.51
CA VAL A 89 -1.53 -11.58 15.33
C VAL A 89 -2.04 -12.88 14.70
N GLY A 90 -1.14 -13.71 14.18
CA GLY A 90 -1.48 -14.95 13.52
C GLY A 90 -1.77 -14.78 12.02
N ASP A 91 -1.35 -15.79 11.27
CA ASP A 91 -1.20 -15.84 9.82
C ASP A 91 -2.55 -15.96 9.03
N GLU A 92 -3.61 -15.29 9.50
CA GLU A 92 -4.93 -15.21 8.82
C GLU A 92 -5.07 -13.93 7.96
N LEU A 93 -3.96 -13.27 7.66
CA LEU A 93 -3.86 -12.10 6.79
C LEU A 93 -3.36 -12.44 5.37
N GLY A 94 -3.49 -13.68 4.90
CA GLY A 94 -3.01 -14.09 3.57
C GLY A 94 -3.80 -15.22 2.92
N PRO A 95 -3.86 -15.26 1.57
CA PRO A 95 -4.60 -16.30 0.85
C PRO A 95 -3.89 -17.65 0.93
N ASP A 96 -4.67 -18.66 1.28
CA ASP A 96 -4.54 -20.09 0.96
C ASP A 96 -3.14 -20.74 1.13
N LYS A 97 -3.00 -21.54 2.20
CA LYS A 97 -1.80 -22.34 2.53
C LYS A 97 -1.52 -23.49 1.56
N THR A 98 -2.17 -23.57 0.41
CA THR A 98 -1.99 -24.65 -0.58
C THR A 98 -1.12 -24.26 -1.78
N ARG A 99 0.15 -23.90 -1.55
CA ARG A 99 1.16 -23.94 -2.63
C ARG A 99 2.47 -24.58 -2.19
N SER A 100 2.68 -25.78 -2.75
CA SER A 100 3.94 -26.50 -3.00
C SER A 100 5.24 -25.74 -2.67
N LYS A 101 6.10 -26.39 -1.86
CA LYS A 101 7.50 -26.03 -1.53
C LYS A 101 8.41 -26.00 -2.77
N ARG A 102 8.21 -25.06 -3.70
CA ARG A 102 9.30 -24.58 -4.56
C ARG A 102 10.12 -23.56 -3.78
N SER A 103 11.42 -23.50 -4.04
CA SER A 103 12.24 -22.36 -3.67
C SER A 103 11.70 -21.11 -4.38
N ILE A 104 10.79 -20.38 -3.72
CA ILE A 104 10.26 -19.11 -4.19
C ILE A 104 11.41 -18.10 -4.12
N SER A 105 11.67 -17.36 -5.21
CA SER A 105 12.71 -16.33 -5.22
C SER A 105 12.38 -15.22 -4.22
N ASP A 106 13.39 -14.51 -3.69
CA ASP A 106 13.10 -13.40 -2.76
C ASP A 106 12.28 -12.29 -3.43
N TYR A 107 12.43 -12.13 -4.76
CA TYR A 107 11.55 -11.30 -5.56
C TYR A 107 10.07 -11.69 -5.41
N ASP A 108 9.76 -12.98 -5.61
CA ASP A 108 8.39 -13.49 -5.55
C ASP A 108 7.83 -13.48 -4.12
N LYS A 109 8.66 -13.73 -3.10
CA LYS A 109 8.25 -13.62 -1.69
C LYS A 109 7.84 -12.19 -1.34
N ASN A 110 8.68 -11.21 -1.66
CA ASN A 110 8.41 -9.80 -1.40
C ASN A 110 7.21 -9.31 -2.22
N LYS A 111 7.08 -9.76 -3.47
CA LYS A 111 5.88 -9.47 -4.29
C LYS A 111 4.61 -10.03 -3.67
N ALA A 112 4.66 -11.23 -3.09
CA ALA A 112 3.52 -11.83 -2.38
C ALA A 112 3.15 -11.04 -1.11
N LYS A 113 4.16 -10.58 -0.34
CA LYS A 113 3.94 -9.71 0.84
C LYS A 113 3.19 -8.44 0.48
N LEU A 114 3.63 -7.75 -0.58
CA LEU A 114 2.98 -6.54 -1.09
C LEU A 114 1.58 -6.83 -1.64
N ARG A 115 1.42 -7.93 -2.39
CA ARG A 115 0.14 -8.30 -3.01
C ARG A 115 -0.96 -8.63 -2.00
N GLY A 116 -0.60 -9.01 -0.77
CA GLY A 116 -1.58 -9.26 0.29
C GLY A 116 -2.34 -8.01 0.76
N GLY A 117 -1.97 -6.80 0.30
CA GLY A 117 -2.58 -5.52 0.71
C GLY A 117 -2.16 -5.08 2.12
N ASN A 118 -2.04 -6.02 3.05
CA ASN A 118 -1.71 -5.76 4.45
C ASN A 118 -0.33 -5.13 4.66
N MET A 119 0.66 -5.41 3.79
CA MET A 119 1.94 -4.69 3.87
C MET A 119 1.76 -3.20 3.53
N ILE A 120 0.88 -2.88 2.57
CA ILE A 120 0.61 -1.50 2.18
C ILE A 120 -0.16 -0.76 3.28
N GLU A 121 -1.24 -1.38 3.77
CA GLU A 121 -2.04 -0.88 4.90
C GLU A 121 -1.16 -0.60 6.13
N LEU A 122 -0.40 -1.59 6.60
CA LEU A 122 0.40 -1.45 7.83
C LEU A 122 1.58 -0.48 7.66
N THR A 123 2.09 -0.31 6.44
CA THR A 123 3.08 0.75 6.12
C THR A 123 2.45 2.12 6.29
N LEU A 124 1.24 2.32 5.78
CA LEU A 124 0.51 3.59 5.93
C LEU A 124 0.13 3.84 7.39
N ASP A 125 -0.31 2.81 8.12
CA ASP A 125 -0.66 2.91 9.54
C ASP A 125 0.53 3.34 10.38
N THR A 126 1.69 2.71 10.18
CA THR A 126 2.93 3.07 10.86
C THR A 126 3.36 4.49 10.49
N ASN A 127 3.28 4.86 9.21
CA ASN A 127 3.62 6.20 8.74
C ASN A 127 2.71 7.30 9.32
N GLU A 128 1.44 6.99 9.54
CA GLU A 128 0.44 7.91 10.09
C GLU A 128 0.32 7.83 11.63
N GLY A 129 1.21 7.08 12.27
CA GLY A 129 1.46 7.13 13.71
C GLY A 129 0.73 6.08 14.55
N LEU A 130 0.14 5.05 13.94
CA LEU A 130 -0.44 3.96 14.70
C LEU A 130 0.65 3.08 15.31
N SER A 131 0.47 2.70 16.57
CA SER A 131 1.36 1.76 17.22
C SER A 131 1.05 0.32 16.84
N ALA A 132 2.00 -0.59 17.04
CA ALA A 132 1.75 -2.04 16.93
C ALA A 132 0.57 -2.51 17.80
N ARG A 133 0.33 -1.86 18.94
CA ARG A 133 -0.83 -2.16 19.79
C ARG A 133 -2.13 -1.77 19.11
N ASP A 134 -2.18 -0.62 18.46
CA ASP A 134 -3.38 -0.14 17.77
C ASP A 134 -3.69 -1.03 16.55
N MET A 135 -2.64 -1.39 15.78
CA MET A 135 -2.73 -2.32 14.65
C MET A 135 -3.24 -3.72 15.07
N LYS A 136 -2.85 -4.21 16.25
CA LYS A 136 -3.40 -5.47 16.81
C LYS A 136 -4.86 -5.35 17.21
N ALA A 137 -5.25 -4.24 17.82
CA ALA A 137 -6.63 -3.99 18.25
C ALA A 137 -7.57 -3.85 17.04
N ILE A 138 -7.19 -3.07 16.03
CA ILE A 138 -8.00 -2.92 14.81
C ILE A 138 -8.17 -4.25 14.06
N TYR A 139 -7.13 -5.09 14.03
CA TYR A 139 -7.21 -6.43 13.45
C TYR A 139 -8.16 -7.34 14.22
N SER A 140 -8.08 -7.33 15.55
CA SER A 140 -8.99 -8.08 16.43
C SER A 140 -10.45 -7.66 16.21
N ALA A 141 -10.70 -6.36 16.15
CA ALA A 141 -12.02 -5.79 15.85
C ALA A 141 -12.53 -6.19 14.45
N SER A 142 -11.64 -6.29 13.45
CA SER A 142 -11.99 -6.74 12.09
C SER A 142 -12.47 -8.20 12.08
N ASN A 143 -11.78 -9.07 12.81
CA ASN A 143 -12.15 -10.48 12.93
C ASN A 143 -13.47 -10.69 13.70
N GLU A 144 -13.69 -9.91 14.76
CA GLU A 144 -14.97 -9.90 15.47
C GLU A 144 -16.11 -9.44 14.55
N ALA A 145 -15.94 -8.30 13.87
CA ALA A 145 -16.89 -7.76 12.91
C ALA A 145 -17.22 -8.74 11.78
N ARG A 146 -16.21 -9.42 11.23
CA ARG A 146 -16.38 -10.47 10.21
C ARG A 146 -17.21 -11.64 10.75
N SER A 147 -16.96 -12.06 11.98
CA SER A 147 -17.70 -13.16 12.61
C SER A 147 -19.18 -12.79 12.85
N LEU A 148 -19.43 -11.58 13.37
CA LEU A 148 -20.77 -11.05 13.60
C LEU A 148 -21.55 -10.86 12.29
N ALA A 149 -20.88 -10.37 11.24
CA ALA A 149 -21.48 -10.20 9.92
C ALA A 149 -21.93 -11.53 9.33
N LYS A 150 -21.07 -12.56 9.37
CA LYS A 150 -21.39 -13.91 8.93
C LYS A 150 -22.55 -14.52 9.72
N GLU A 151 -22.57 -14.35 11.03
CA GLU A 151 -23.67 -14.84 11.87
C GLU A 151 -25.02 -14.24 11.47
N LYS A 152 -25.06 -12.92 11.23
CA LYS A 152 -26.30 -12.17 10.98
C LYS A 152 -26.77 -12.22 9.52
N PHE A 153 -25.85 -12.22 8.57
CA PHE A 153 -26.13 -11.93 7.16
C PHE A 153 -25.49 -12.90 6.18
N SER A 154 -25.09 -14.11 6.59
CA SER A 154 -24.43 -15.13 5.72
C SER A 154 -25.13 -15.47 4.39
N ARG A 155 -26.41 -15.12 4.24
CA ARG A 155 -27.20 -15.33 3.02
C ARG A 155 -27.39 -14.07 2.18
N ASN A 156 -26.85 -12.94 2.60
CA ASN A 156 -26.96 -11.66 1.93
C ASN A 156 -25.60 -10.96 1.93
N VAL A 157 -24.82 -11.22 0.88
CA VAL A 157 -23.43 -10.77 0.76
C VAL A 157 -23.30 -9.26 0.93
N GLY A 158 -24.20 -8.47 0.33
CA GLY A 158 -24.15 -7.01 0.44
C GLY A 158 -24.46 -6.47 1.84
N TRP A 159 -25.36 -7.12 2.60
CA TRP A 159 -25.59 -6.79 4.01
C TRP A 159 -24.50 -7.33 4.93
N GLU A 160 -23.92 -8.49 4.63
CA GLU A 160 -22.77 -9.04 5.35
C GLU A 160 -21.60 -8.05 5.27
N ASP A 161 -21.29 -7.58 4.07
CA ASP A 161 -20.18 -6.67 3.84
C ASP A 161 -20.40 -5.31 4.51
N ALA A 162 -21.58 -4.70 4.29
CA ALA A 162 -21.93 -3.43 4.91
C ALA A 162 -21.93 -3.49 6.45
N TYR A 163 -22.44 -4.59 7.03
CA TYR A 163 -22.41 -4.79 8.47
C TYR A 163 -20.99 -5.01 8.98
N ARG A 164 -20.14 -5.76 8.25
CA ARG A 164 -18.72 -5.96 8.59
C ARG A 164 -18.01 -4.62 8.69
N HIS A 165 -18.07 -3.77 7.68
CA HIS A 165 -17.40 -2.47 7.67
C HIS A 165 -17.93 -1.51 8.76
N PHE A 166 -19.26 -1.48 8.94
CA PHE A 166 -19.89 -0.69 10.01
C PHE A 166 -19.46 -1.16 11.41
N SER A 167 -19.56 -2.47 11.68
CA SER A 167 -19.26 -3.04 12.99
C SER A 167 -17.77 -3.00 13.32
N TRP A 168 -16.90 -3.23 12.34
CA TRP A 168 -15.45 -3.10 12.50
C TRP A 168 -15.08 -1.72 13.02
N ASN A 169 -15.59 -0.68 12.34
CA ASN A 169 -15.35 0.70 12.73
C ASN A 169 -16.02 1.08 14.06
N HIS A 170 -17.17 0.48 14.38
CA HIS A 170 -17.85 0.75 15.64
C HIS A 170 -17.09 0.16 16.84
N ILE A 171 -16.66 -1.09 16.73
CA ILE A 171 -15.89 -1.81 17.74
C ILE A 171 -14.54 -1.12 17.94
N ALA A 172 -13.79 -0.92 16.86
CA ALA A 172 -12.45 -0.34 16.93
C ALA A 172 -12.45 1.10 17.46
N ALA A 173 -13.43 1.92 17.07
CA ALA A 173 -13.51 3.30 17.57
C ALA A 173 -13.69 3.40 19.08
N LYS A 174 -14.22 2.34 19.73
CA LYS A 174 -14.33 2.26 21.19
C LYS A 174 -13.04 1.77 21.86
N GLU A 175 -12.20 1.04 21.14
CA GLU A 175 -10.95 0.48 21.65
C GLU A 175 -9.75 1.43 21.48
N ILE A 176 -9.55 1.92 20.26
CA ILE A 176 -8.40 2.76 19.89
C ILE A 176 -8.80 4.22 19.59
N GLY A 177 -10.09 4.53 19.64
CA GLY A 177 -10.59 5.87 19.37
C GLY A 177 -10.87 6.12 17.89
N ILE A 178 -11.69 7.14 17.63
CA ILE A 178 -12.23 7.46 16.30
C ILE A 178 -11.14 7.89 15.31
N ALA A 179 -10.14 8.65 15.78
CA ALA A 179 -9.07 9.16 14.93
C ALA A 179 -8.21 8.02 14.40
N ASP A 180 -7.76 7.15 15.28
CA ASP A 180 -6.86 6.03 14.95
C ASP A 180 -7.59 4.95 14.16
N THR A 181 -8.87 4.70 14.49
CA THR A 181 -9.73 3.83 13.67
C THR A 181 -9.91 4.37 12.26
N ARG A 182 -10.05 5.69 12.10
CA ARG A 182 -10.15 6.30 10.77
C ARG A 182 -8.87 6.10 9.98
N ILE A 183 -7.70 6.25 10.62
CA ILE A 183 -6.41 6.02 9.98
C ILE A 183 -6.37 4.61 9.40
N ALA A 184 -6.53 3.59 10.25
CA ALA A 184 -6.42 2.19 9.85
C ALA A 184 -7.44 1.79 8.78
N THR A 185 -8.72 2.09 9.01
CA THR A 185 -9.79 1.65 8.10
C THR A 185 -9.80 2.39 6.77
N ASN A 186 -9.28 3.63 6.71
CA ASN A 186 -9.05 4.27 5.43
C ASN A 186 -7.79 3.73 4.74
N ASN A 187 -6.75 3.39 5.50
CA ASN A 187 -5.52 2.79 4.97
C ASN A 187 -5.74 1.40 4.42
N HIS A 188 -6.71 0.65 4.95
CA HIS A 188 -7.20 -0.58 4.35
C HIS A 188 -7.66 -0.36 2.90
N GLU A 189 -8.55 0.62 2.69
CA GLU A 189 -9.04 0.95 1.35
C GLU A 189 -7.94 1.48 0.43
N TRP A 190 -7.03 2.32 0.97
CA TRP A 190 -5.85 2.75 0.23
C TRP A 190 -4.92 1.60 -0.13
N GLY A 191 -4.80 0.58 0.72
CA GLY A 191 -4.01 -0.63 0.45
C GLY A 191 -4.51 -1.35 -0.80
N LEU A 192 -5.83 -1.39 -1.01
CA LEU A 192 -6.45 -1.94 -2.21
C LEU A 192 -6.22 -1.06 -3.43
N LEU A 193 -6.48 0.26 -3.32
CA LEU A 193 -6.29 1.22 -4.42
C LEU A 193 -4.83 1.33 -4.88
N LEU A 194 -3.88 1.13 -3.96
CA LEU A 194 -2.44 1.26 -4.22
C LEU A 194 -1.79 -0.05 -4.66
N LEU A 195 -2.53 -1.16 -4.73
CA LEU A 195 -1.96 -2.48 -4.98
C LEU A 195 -1.13 -2.53 -6.27
N ASP A 196 -1.74 -2.16 -7.39
CA ASP A 196 -1.08 -2.17 -8.70
C ASP A 196 0.07 -1.16 -8.80
N PRO A 197 -0.07 0.13 -8.42
CA PRO A 197 1.04 1.07 -8.51
C PRO A 197 2.23 0.67 -7.61
N VAL A 198 1.98 0.10 -6.43
CA VAL A 198 3.04 -0.41 -5.54
C VAL A 198 3.77 -1.61 -6.16
N LEU A 199 3.03 -2.58 -6.71
CA LEU A 199 3.63 -3.74 -7.37
C LEU A 199 4.44 -3.34 -8.61
N ASN A 200 3.97 -2.36 -9.37
CA ASN A 200 4.66 -1.81 -10.52
C ASN A 200 5.94 -1.07 -10.11
N TYR A 201 5.90 -0.28 -9.04
CA TYR A 201 7.08 0.41 -8.51
C TYR A 201 8.15 -0.60 -8.05
N TYR A 202 7.74 -1.62 -7.28
CA TYR A 202 8.62 -2.69 -6.83
C TYR A 202 9.32 -3.40 -7.99
N GLU A 203 8.59 -3.74 -9.05
CA GLU A 203 9.15 -4.39 -10.23
C GLU A 203 10.19 -3.51 -10.95
N LYS A 204 9.94 -2.20 -11.06
CA LYS A 204 10.89 -1.25 -11.66
C LYS A 204 12.16 -1.11 -10.82
N ARG A 205 12.04 -0.98 -9.49
CA ARG A 205 13.21 -0.91 -8.58
C ARG A 205 14.02 -2.20 -8.61
N TYR A 206 13.36 -3.35 -8.58
CA TYR A 206 14.04 -4.64 -8.69
C TYR A 206 14.84 -4.76 -10.00
N LYS A 207 14.26 -4.40 -11.15
CA LYS A 207 14.96 -4.39 -12.43
C LYS A 207 16.15 -3.42 -12.41
N ARG A 208 16.01 -2.23 -11.83
CA ARG A 208 17.10 -1.24 -11.68
C ARG A 208 18.29 -1.85 -10.93
N TYR A 209 18.07 -2.42 -9.75
CA TYR A 209 19.14 -3.03 -8.95
C TYR A 209 19.76 -4.26 -9.62
N LYS A 210 18.92 -5.12 -10.22
CA LYS A 210 19.41 -6.27 -10.99
C LYS A 210 20.32 -5.85 -12.14
N ASN A 211 19.97 -4.78 -12.86
CA ASN A 211 20.78 -4.24 -13.95
C ASN A 211 22.09 -3.59 -13.46
N LYS A 212 22.13 -3.10 -12.21
CA LYS A 212 23.36 -2.64 -11.54
C LYS A 212 24.24 -3.79 -11.01
N GLY A 213 23.76 -5.03 -11.05
CA GLY A 213 24.48 -6.21 -10.54
C GLY A 213 24.40 -6.38 -9.02
N ASP A 214 23.42 -5.74 -8.36
CA ASP A 214 23.22 -5.88 -6.91
C ASP A 214 22.78 -7.31 -6.54
N SER A 215 23.50 -7.93 -5.62
CA SER A 215 23.20 -9.29 -5.12
C SER A 215 21.92 -9.35 -4.28
N ASP A 216 21.54 -8.24 -3.64
CA ASP A 216 20.30 -8.08 -2.88
C ASP A 216 19.32 -7.11 -3.58
N ALA A 217 19.10 -7.32 -4.87
CA ALA A 217 18.18 -6.47 -5.64
C ALA A 217 16.74 -6.52 -5.11
N ALA A 218 16.29 -7.65 -4.56
CA ALA A 218 14.93 -7.83 -4.06
C ALA A 218 14.71 -7.16 -2.70
N GLY A 219 15.68 -7.23 -1.78
CA GLY A 219 15.62 -6.54 -0.49
C GLY A 219 15.62 -5.02 -0.68
N LYS A 220 16.60 -4.49 -1.43
CA LYS A 220 16.65 -3.04 -1.72
C LYS A 220 15.39 -2.54 -2.42
N ALA A 221 14.85 -3.29 -3.38
CA ALA A 221 13.60 -2.93 -4.03
C ALA A 221 12.41 -2.91 -3.06
N LEU A 222 12.36 -3.82 -2.09
CA LEU A 222 11.33 -3.83 -1.06
C LEU A 222 11.46 -2.59 -0.17
N GLY A 223 12.67 -2.29 0.32
CA GLY A 223 12.94 -1.11 1.14
C GLY A 223 12.51 0.19 0.46
N ASP A 224 12.94 0.40 -0.79
CA ASP A 224 12.51 1.56 -1.58
C ASP A 224 10.99 1.61 -1.75
N THR A 225 10.35 0.47 -2.00
CA THR A 225 8.89 0.42 -2.22
C THR A 225 8.12 0.75 -0.95
N VAL A 226 8.53 0.21 0.20
CA VAL A 226 7.88 0.48 1.49
C VAL A 226 8.01 1.96 1.86
N TYR A 227 9.19 2.54 1.66
CA TYR A 227 9.40 3.97 1.86
C TYR A 227 8.56 4.84 0.90
N GLU A 228 8.26 4.34 -0.29
CA GLU A 228 7.55 5.05 -1.34
C GLU A 228 6.01 5.08 -1.15
N ILE A 229 5.43 4.08 -0.50
CA ILE A 229 3.97 3.92 -0.33
C ILE A 229 3.26 5.21 0.17
N PRO A 230 3.74 5.91 1.21
CA PRO A 230 3.09 7.14 1.69
C PRO A 230 3.08 8.27 0.64
N TYR A 231 4.09 8.34 -0.22
CA TYR A 231 4.16 9.36 -1.27
C TYR A 231 3.18 9.06 -2.40
N LEU A 232 3.00 7.80 -2.78
CA LEU A 232 1.98 7.38 -3.74
C LEU A 232 0.58 7.77 -3.26
N LYS A 233 0.24 7.46 -1.99
CA LYS A 233 -1.03 7.88 -1.36
C LYS A 233 -1.19 9.40 -1.41
N LYS A 234 -0.17 10.15 -0.98
CA LYS A 234 -0.21 11.61 -0.94
C LYS A 234 -0.44 12.23 -2.31
N ASN A 235 0.20 11.70 -3.36
CA ASN A 235 0.03 12.20 -4.72
C ASN A 235 -1.37 11.91 -5.27
N LEU A 236 -1.94 10.74 -4.97
CA LEU A 236 -3.33 10.44 -5.35
C LEU A 236 -4.36 11.29 -4.60
N ILE A 237 -4.13 11.59 -3.32
CA ILE A 237 -4.98 12.54 -2.58
C ILE A 237 -5.01 13.90 -3.27
N LYS A 238 -3.87 14.44 -3.73
CA LYS A 238 -3.83 15.71 -4.46
C LYS A 238 -4.67 15.69 -5.74
N VAL A 239 -4.65 14.57 -6.46
CA VAL A 239 -5.48 14.38 -7.65
C VAL A 239 -6.96 14.37 -7.28
N PHE A 240 -7.31 13.61 -6.24
CA PHE A 240 -8.69 13.51 -5.75
C PHE A 240 -9.21 14.89 -5.29
N ASP A 241 -8.36 15.72 -4.69
CA ASP A 241 -8.72 17.06 -4.20
C ASP A 241 -9.05 18.04 -5.32
N LYS A 242 -8.39 17.89 -6.46
CA LYS A 242 -8.52 18.78 -7.61
C LYS A 242 -9.83 18.56 -8.35
N ASP A 243 -10.19 17.30 -8.61
CA ASP A 243 -11.31 16.99 -9.50
C ASP A 243 -12.12 15.77 -9.05
N PHE A 244 -13.42 16.00 -8.87
CA PHE A 244 -14.40 14.97 -8.53
C PHE A 244 -14.57 13.90 -9.63
N ASP A 245 -14.52 14.29 -10.90
CA ASP A 245 -14.69 13.33 -11.99
C ASP A 245 -13.45 12.44 -12.13
N ILE A 246 -12.26 12.93 -11.78
CA ILE A 246 -11.05 12.08 -11.69
C ILE A 246 -11.14 11.14 -10.48
N PHE A 247 -11.52 11.65 -9.30
CA PHE A 247 -11.81 10.80 -8.13
C PHE A 247 -12.75 9.65 -8.48
N ARG A 248 -13.84 9.93 -9.19
CA ARG A 248 -14.82 8.91 -9.63
C ARG A 248 -14.29 7.95 -10.70
N LYS A 249 -13.29 8.34 -11.49
CA LYS A 249 -12.65 7.44 -12.47
C LYS A 249 -11.65 6.48 -11.81
N MET A 250 -11.06 6.88 -10.68
CA MET A 250 -9.97 6.15 -10.01
C MET A 250 -10.43 5.29 -8.83
N VAL A 251 -11.62 5.55 -8.30
CA VAL A 251 -12.18 4.82 -7.16
C VAL A 251 -13.36 3.98 -7.65
N ASP A 252 -13.42 2.72 -7.22
CA ASP A 252 -14.51 1.81 -7.55
C ASP A 252 -15.67 1.87 -6.54
N ASP A 253 -16.78 1.23 -6.91
CA ASP A 253 -18.02 1.24 -6.13
C ASP A 253 -17.86 0.55 -4.76
N ALA A 254 -17.05 -0.51 -4.69
CA ALA A 254 -16.73 -1.21 -3.45
C ALA A 254 -16.03 -0.27 -2.46
N THR A 255 -14.99 0.44 -2.90
CA THR A 255 -14.27 1.40 -2.07
C THR A 255 -15.17 2.54 -1.58
N ILE A 256 -16.13 3.01 -2.41
CA ILE A 256 -17.12 4.02 -1.99
C ILE A 256 -18.08 3.48 -0.94
N MET A 257 -18.54 2.23 -1.08
CA MET A 257 -19.35 1.54 -0.08
C MET A 257 -18.61 1.48 1.25
N ASP A 258 -17.33 1.08 1.22
CA ASP A 258 -16.55 0.85 2.42
C ASP A 258 -16.21 2.15 3.13
N TRP A 259 -15.72 3.18 2.45
CA TRP A 259 -15.52 4.50 3.07
C TRP A 259 -16.81 5.07 3.67
N ASN A 260 -17.96 4.86 3.03
CA ASN A 260 -19.25 5.28 3.58
C ASN A 260 -19.57 4.52 4.87
N ASN A 261 -19.53 3.18 4.82
CA ASN A 261 -19.94 2.33 5.93
C ASN A 261 -18.98 2.46 7.11
N ASN A 262 -17.68 2.61 6.84
CA ASN A 262 -16.63 2.89 7.81
C ASN A 262 -16.92 4.20 8.56
N ASP A 263 -17.23 5.29 7.83
CA ASP A 263 -17.52 6.59 8.46
C ASP A 263 -18.77 6.56 9.35
N TYR A 264 -19.83 5.88 8.90
CA TYR A 264 -21.02 5.67 9.73
C TYR A 264 -20.75 4.81 10.95
N GLY A 265 -19.92 3.77 10.85
CA GLY A 265 -19.51 2.95 12.00
C GLY A 265 -18.87 3.78 13.10
N ARG A 266 -17.86 4.59 12.73
CA ARG A 266 -17.18 5.50 13.67
C ARG A 266 -18.11 6.56 14.25
N ALA A 267 -18.91 7.21 13.38
CA ALA A 267 -19.80 8.28 13.80
C ALA A 267 -20.89 7.79 14.77
N TYR A 268 -21.32 6.53 14.65
CA TYR A 268 -22.32 5.94 15.53
C TYR A 268 -21.72 5.32 16.79
N ALA A 269 -20.45 4.91 16.79
CA ALA A 269 -19.74 4.54 18.03
C ALA A 269 -19.72 5.67 19.05
N ALA A 270 -19.52 6.91 18.58
CA ALA A 270 -19.54 8.09 19.43
C ALA A 270 -20.89 8.36 20.12
N LYS A 271 -21.99 7.88 19.52
CA LYS A 271 -23.37 8.21 19.93
C LYS A 271 -24.07 7.06 20.65
N TYR A 272 -23.74 5.82 20.30
CA TYR A 272 -24.43 4.63 20.75
C TYR A 272 -23.40 3.58 21.19
N PRO A 273 -23.26 3.33 22.50
CA PRO A 273 -22.31 2.34 23.02
C PRO A 273 -22.60 0.91 22.54
N ASP A 274 -23.87 0.60 22.30
CA ASP A 274 -24.35 -0.71 21.84
C ASP A 274 -24.34 -0.80 20.30
N LEU A 275 -23.68 -1.82 19.75
CA LEU A 275 -23.50 -2.03 18.31
C LEU A 275 -24.84 -2.24 17.59
N GLU A 276 -25.75 -3.01 18.18
CA GLU A 276 -27.03 -3.33 17.54
C GLU A 276 -27.95 -2.12 17.45
N THR A 277 -27.99 -1.31 18.50
CA THR A 277 -28.69 -0.03 18.51
C THR A 277 -28.06 0.93 17.51
N ALA A 278 -26.72 1.01 17.46
CA ALA A 278 -26.00 1.82 16.49
C ALA A 278 -26.37 1.43 15.05
N PHE A 279 -26.30 0.14 14.72
CA PHE A 279 -26.63 -0.38 13.40
C PHE A 279 -28.09 -0.12 13.01
N LYS A 280 -29.06 -0.38 13.90
CA LYS A 280 -30.48 -0.10 13.66
C LYS A 280 -30.73 1.37 13.31
N LYS A 281 -29.99 2.28 13.94
CA LYS A 281 -30.09 3.73 13.68
C LYS A 281 -29.37 4.15 12.40
N ALA A 282 -28.27 3.50 12.05
CA ALA A 282 -27.47 3.80 10.86
C ALA A 282 -28.01 3.16 9.56
N LYS A 283 -28.87 2.14 9.67
CA LYS A 283 -29.29 1.25 8.57
C LYS A 283 -29.63 1.95 7.24
N ASN A 284 -30.35 3.07 7.27
CA ASN A 284 -30.79 3.78 6.07
C ASN A 284 -29.69 4.61 5.39
N TYR A 285 -28.50 4.69 6.00
CA TYR A 285 -27.35 5.42 5.47
C TYR A 285 -26.24 4.50 4.94
N LEU A 286 -26.33 3.21 5.25
CA LEU A 286 -25.38 2.21 4.79
C LEU A 286 -25.62 1.89 3.32
N ILE A 287 -24.55 1.61 2.62
CA ILE A 287 -24.56 1.11 1.25
C ILE A 287 -24.42 -0.40 1.36
N THR A 288 -25.35 -1.16 0.79
CA THR A 288 -25.44 -2.62 0.95
C THR A 288 -25.45 -3.35 -0.39
N ASP A 289 -25.16 -2.65 -1.47
CA ASP A 289 -25.06 -3.19 -2.82
C ASP A 289 -24.16 -2.26 -3.63
N GLU A 290 -22.97 -2.74 -3.94
CA GLU A 290 -21.95 -2.02 -4.72
C GLU A 290 -22.50 -1.63 -6.11
N ASN A 291 -23.35 -2.46 -6.71
CA ASN A 291 -23.95 -2.17 -8.02
C ASN A 291 -24.95 -1.01 -7.99
N SER A 292 -25.35 -0.58 -6.79
CA SER A 292 -26.28 0.53 -6.58
C SER A 292 -25.58 1.84 -6.24
N VAL A 293 -24.24 1.87 -6.23
CA VAL A 293 -23.48 3.07 -5.91
C VAL A 293 -23.65 4.12 -7.00
N SER A 294 -24.34 5.20 -6.64
CA SER A 294 -24.65 6.33 -7.47
C SER A 294 -23.59 7.42 -7.39
N LYS A 295 -23.56 8.30 -8.40
CA LYS A 295 -22.76 9.54 -8.40
C LYS A 295 -22.96 10.39 -7.13
N SER A 296 -24.13 10.31 -6.49
CA SER A 296 -24.42 11.05 -5.25
C SER A 296 -23.64 10.50 -4.04
N GLN A 297 -23.43 9.18 -3.97
CA GLN A 297 -22.62 8.55 -2.92
C GLN A 297 -21.14 8.87 -3.10
N TYR A 298 -20.62 8.80 -4.34
CA TYR A 298 -19.29 9.32 -4.66
C TYR A 298 -19.14 10.77 -4.22
N LYS A 299 -20.10 11.64 -4.56
CA LYS A 299 -20.03 13.06 -4.22
C LYS A 299 -20.05 13.29 -2.71
N LYS A 300 -20.78 12.47 -1.96
CA LYS A 300 -20.83 12.50 -0.49
C LYS A 300 -19.48 12.13 0.12
N VAL A 301 -18.88 11.01 -0.30
CA VAL A 301 -17.54 10.59 0.15
C VAL A 301 -16.52 11.68 -0.16
N TRP A 302 -16.53 12.18 -1.40
CA TRP A 302 -15.60 13.19 -1.88
C TRP A 302 -15.69 14.51 -1.11
N LYS A 303 -16.90 15.09 -1.03
CA LYS A 303 -17.13 16.38 -0.35
C LYS A 303 -16.76 16.36 1.14
N ASN A 304 -16.96 15.22 1.80
CA ASN A 304 -16.65 15.07 3.22
C ASN A 304 -15.23 14.55 3.47
N ASN A 305 -14.40 14.41 2.44
CA ASN A 305 -13.02 13.92 2.52
C ASN A 305 -12.89 12.57 3.26
N TRP A 306 -13.87 11.67 3.10
CA TRP A 306 -13.90 10.40 3.85
C TRP A 306 -12.72 9.48 3.52
N TYR A 307 -12.11 9.65 2.35
CA TYR A 307 -10.88 8.98 1.92
C TYR A 307 -9.59 9.52 2.56
N LYS A 308 -9.64 10.58 3.39
CA LYS A 308 -8.45 11.20 4.02
C LYS A 308 -8.41 11.02 5.54
N ASN A 309 -7.20 11.01 6.06
CA ASN A 309 -6.88 10.94 7.48
C ASN A 309 -6.37 12.30 7.96
N ARG A 310 -7.30 13.24 8.19
CA ARG A 310 -7.10 14.64 8.63
C ARG A 310 -6.09 15.49 7.85
#